data_AF-A0A972AGK5-F1
#
_entry.id   AF-A0A972AGK5-F1
#
_cell.length_a   1.000
_cell.length_b   1.000
_cell.length_c   1.000
_cell.angle_alpha   90.00
_cell.angle_beta   90.00
_cell.angle_gamma   90.00
#
_symmetry.space_group_name_H-M   'P 1'
#
loop_
_entity.id
_entity.type
_entity.pdbx_description
1 polymer ?
#
loop_
_entity_poly.entity_id
_entity_poly.type
_entity_poly.pdbx_seq_one_letter_code
_entity_poly.pdbx_strand_id
1 'polypeptide(L)'
;MHASIKSPHRRGWQVYKNKFPQVLLTLMFQLVIRGVAFVPFIYSVITGQFFGFNKNYVIAYGFLFSLPLYVLLVMPLRFQAAAKKAQLHGFTQDASINGRNYLAWLRAALVRLLRALPFILPFFVCAGLYYYIMPYPDFTVPMNAITKIGDVIGKGFLGGAIMTVLVILLSAILAACGWLRGVAFEHQAVIEQGIGHSLNRARDVRKRRKHIIRKTVFKNALLTFPAIIGVAAVIAMYLMSLPRVGMLALDYLNAAANLLKFEFPSTVPIAIAGILLVLWLPLLPLRKLALGAAMTEQLQDSE
;
A
#
# COMPACT_ATOMS: atom_id res chain seq x y z
N MET A 1 -13.89 -32.29 -20.86
CA MET A 1 -12.52 -32.45 -20.32
C MET A 1 -12.28 -31.42 -19.22
N HIS A 2 -12.28 -31.83 -17.95
CA HIS A 2 -11.95 -30.95 -16.83
C HIS A 2 -10.47 -30.57 -16.85
N ALA A 3 -10.15 -29.37 -17.36
CA ALA A 3 -8.82 -28.82 -17.22
C ALA A 3 -8.52 -28.66 -15.72
N SER A 4 -7.50 -29.37 -15.22
CA SER A 4 -7.12 -29.32 -13.80
C SER A 4 -6.96 -27.86 -13.38
N ILE A 5 -7.50 -27.52 -12.20
CA ILE A 5 -7.42 -26.17 -11.64
C ILE A 5 -5.95 -25.84 -11.40
N LYS A 6 -5.28 -25.28 -12.42
CA LYS A 6 -3.91 -24.81 -12.31
C LYS A 6 -3.85 -23.78 -11.19
N SER A 7 -2.88 -23.93 -10.29
CA SER A 7 -2.71 -22.98 -9.18
C SER A 7 -2.60 -21.53 -9.71
N PRO A 8 -3.14 -20.52 -9.00
CA PRO A 8 -3.14 -19.13 -9.49
C PRO A 8 -1.75 -18.60 -9.86
N HIS A 9 -0.71 -19.04 -9.14
CA HIS A 9 0.69 -18.72 -9.46
C HIS A 9 1.16 -19.38 -10.75
N ARG A 10 0.79 -20.63 -11.01
CA ARG A 10 1.14 -21.33 -12.27
C ARG A 10 0.45 -20.69 -13.46
N ARG A 11 -0.81 -20.28 -13.31
CA ARG A 11 -1.54 -19.51 -14.34
C ARG A 11 -0.90 -18.14 -14.57
N GLY A 12 -0.54 -17.43 -13.50
CA GLY A 12 0.19 -16.16 -13.58
C GLY A 12 1.53 -16.29 -14.28
N TRP A 13 2.29 -17.35 -13.99
CA TRP A 13 3.56 -17.66 -14.65
C TRP A 13 3.39 -17.97 -16.14
N GLN A 14 2.36 -18.74 -16.51
CA GLN A 14 2.05 -19.04 -17.92
C GLN A 14 1.75 -17.76 -18.71
N VAL A 15 0.92 -16.87 -18.14
CA VAL A 15 0.64 -15.57 -18.76
C VAL A 15 1.88 -14.69 -18.85
N TYR A 16 2.70 -14.66 -17.80
CA TYR A 16 3.95 -13.90 -17.80
C TYR A 16 4.91 -14.37 -18.90
N LYS A 17 5.11 -15.69 -19.04
CA LYS A 17 5.98 -16.27 -20.06
C LYS A 17 5.45 -16.01 -21.48
N ASN A 18 4.15 -16.17 -21.69
CA ASN A 18 3.55 -16.11 -23.04
C ASN A 18 3.24 -14.67 -23.49
N LYS A 19 3.01 -13.74 -22.55
CA LYS A 19 2.60 -12.36 -22.83
C LYS A 19 3.51 -11.35 -22.11
N PHE A 20 4.80 -11.65 -22.00
CA PHE A 20 5.78 -10.84 -21.25
C PHE A 20 5.76 -9.34 -21.63
N PRO A 21 5.79 -8.95 -22.93
CA PRO A 21 5.82 -7.53 -23.30
C PRO A 21 4.58 -6.77 -22.81
N GLN A 22 3.40 -7.38 -22.91
CA GLN A 22 2.13 -6.77 -22.49
C GLN A 22 2.06 -6.60 -20.97
N VAL A 23 2.60 -7.57 -20.21
CA VAL A 23 2.70 -7.51 -18.75
C VAL A 23 3.65 -6.39 -18.33
N LEU A 24 4.82 -6.30 -18.97
CA LEU A 24 5.82 -5.29 -18.68
C LEU A 24 5.29 -3.88 -18.98
N LEU A 25 4.66 -3.68 -20.13
CA LEU A 25 4.06 -2.40 -20.52
C LEU A 25 2.97 -1.97 -19.52
N THR A 26 2.12 -2.91 -19.11
CA THR A 26 1.09 -2.63 -18.09
C THR A 26 1.72 -2.23 -16.75
N LEU A 27 2.83 -2.87 -16.35
CA LEU A 27 3.54 -2.56 -15.12
C LEU A 27 4.24 -1.20 -15.19
N MET A 28 4.94 -0.90 -16.28
CA MET A 28 5.59 0.39 -16.52
C MET A 28 4.57 1.53 -16.52
N PHE A 29 3.46 1.37 -17.24
CA PHE A 29 2.36 2.32 -17.24
C PHE A 29 1.86 2.62 -15.82
N GLN A 30 1.64 1.58 -15.00
CA GLN A 30 1.24 1.76 -13.60
C GLN A 30 2.29 2.47 -12.74
N LEU A 31 3.59 2.25 -13.00
CA LEU A 31 4.65 2.94 -12.27
C LEU A 31 4.70 4.42 -12.65
N VAL A 32 4.60 4.74 -13.95
CA VAL A 32 4.55 6.13 -14.45
C VAL A 32 3.40 6.89 -13.81
N ILE A 33 2.19 6.33 -13.82
CA ILE A 33 1.01 6.98 -13.21
C ILE A 33 1.22 7.23 -11.72
N ARG A 34 1.83 6.28 -11.00
CA ARG A 34 2.16 6.46 -9.58
C ARG A 34 3.21 7.54 -9.39
N GLY A 35 4.25 7.56 -10.22
CA GLY A 35 5.27 8.60 -10.22
C GLY A 35 4.63 9.98 -10.39
N VAL A 36 3.77 10.16 -11.40
CA VAL A 36 3.01 11.39 -11.64
C VAL A 36 2.15 11.76 -10.42
N ALA A 37 1.43 10.81 -9.85
CA ALA A 37 0.58 11.07 -8.68
C ALA A 37 1.38 11.49 -7.43
N PHE A 38 2.62 11.03 -7.29
CA PHE A 38 3.51 11.36 -6.18
C PHE A 38 4.48 12.52 -6.48
N VAL A 39 4.34 13.21 -7.62
CA VAL A 39 5.18 14.37 -7.95
C VAL A 39 5.21 15.43 -6.83
N PRO A 40 4.09 15.84 -6.21
CA PRO A 40 4.13 16.82 -5.13
C PRO A 40 4.97 16.35 -3.93
N PHE A 41 4.87 15.06 -3.58
CA PHE A 41 5.67 14.47 -2.52
C PHE A 41 7.16 14.41 -2.89
N ILE A 42 7.49 13.93 -4.09
CA ILE A 42 8.88 13.86 -4.58
C ILE A 42 9.51 15.25 -4.60
N TYR A 43 8.77 16.25 -5.10
CA TYR A 43 9.20 17.64 -5.10
C TYR A 43 9.49 18.15 -3.67
N SER A 44 8.59 17.87 -2.72
CA SER A 44 8.75 18.28 -1.32
C SER A 44 9.98 17.65 -0.65
N VAL A 45 10.29 16.39 -0.98
CA VAL A 45 11.44 15.66 -0.43
C VAL A 45 12.75 16.19 -1.03
N ILE A 46 12.80 16.45 -2.34
CA ILE A 46 14.03 16.88 -3.02
C ILE A 46 14.37 18.33 -2.70
N THR A 47 13.39 19.22 -2.72
CA THR A 47 13.63 20.66 -2.59
C THR A 47 13.65 21.13 -1.15
N GLY A 48 13.12 20.33 -0.22
CA GLY A 48 12.87 20.77 1.16
C GLY A 48 11.89 21.95 1.23
N GLN A 49 11.16 22.23 0.15
CA GLN A 49 10.21 23.33 0.02
C GLN A 49 8.92 22.85 -0.62
N PHE A 50 7.82 23.50 -0.28
CA PHE A 50 6.53 23.25 -0.92
C PHE A 50 5.73 24.55 -0.88
N PHE A 51 5.52 25.22 -2.02
CA PHE A 51 4.65 26.39 -2.22
C PHE A 51 4.58 27.41 -1.05
N GLY A 52 5.71 27.78 -0.44
CA GLY A 52 5.74 28.75 0.67
C GLY A 52 5.19 28.26 2.02
N PHE A 53 4.86 26.98 2.14
CA PHE A 53 4.41 26.37 3.40
C PHE A 53 5.55 26.23 4.42
N ASN A 54 5.17 26.08 5.70
CA ASN A 54 6.12 25.93 6.81
C ASN A 54 7.10 24.78 6.56
N LYS A 55 8.40 25.09 6.62
CA LYS A 55 9.52 24.15 6.39
C LYS A 55 9.42 22.87 7.23
N ASN A 56 8.85 22.96 8.43
CA ASN A 56 8.73 21.82 9.35
C ASN A 56 7.75 20.74 8.88
N TYR A 57 6.82 21.08 7.97
CA TYR A 57 5.75 20.18 7.53
C TYR A 57 5.72 19.98 6.01
N VAL A 58 6.78 20.41 5.31
CA VAL A 58 6.89 20.34 3.84
C VAL A 58 6.58 18.95 3.28
N ILE A 59 7.14 17.90 3.90
CA ILE A 59 6.95 16.51 3.46
C ILE A 59 5.49 16.07 3.65
N ALA A 60 4.87 16.46 4.76
CA ALA A 60 3.46 16.16 5.01
C ALA A 60 2.54 16.88 4.02
N TYR A 61 2.81 18.14 3.70
CA TYR A 61 2.06 18.85 2.66
C TYR A 61 2.24 18.19 1.29
N GLY A 62 3.47 17.87 0.88
CA GLY A 62 3.72 17.14 -0.37
C GLY A 62 2.96 15.81 -0.45
N PHE A 63 2.89 15.07 0.66
CA PHE A 63 2.08 13.86 0.76
C PHE A 63 0.57 14.15 0.62
N LEU A 64 0.05 15.13 1.36
CA LEU A 64 -1.37 15.51 1.33
C LEU A 64 -1.82 15.94 -0.07
N PHE A 65 -1.02 16.73 -0.78
CA PHE A 65 -1.31 17.15 -2.16
C PHE A 65 -1.17 16.01 -3.18
N SER A 66 -0.39 14.97 -2.86
CA SER A 66 -0.32 13.76 -3.67
C SER A 66 -1.58 12.89 -3.52
N LEU A 67 -2.35 12.99 -2.42
CA LEU A 67 -3.54 12.17 -2.19
C LEU A 67 -4.66 12.42 -3.23
N PRO A 68 -5.08 13.66 -3.54
CA PRO A 68 -6.05 13.92 -4.61
C PRO A 68 -5.60 13.37 -5.95
N LEU A 69 -4.33 13.59 -6.33
CA LEU A 69 -3.77 13.06 -7.57
C LEU A 69 -3.78 11.53 -7.59
N TYR A 70 -3.46 10.89 -6.47
CA TYR A 70 -3.52 9.44 -6.34
C TYR A 70 -4.95 8.90 -6.50
N VAL A 71 -5.95 9.61 -5.95
CA VAL A 71 -7.36 9.27 -6.10
C VAL A 71 -7.84 9.45 -7.55
N LEU A 72 -7.44 10.53 -8.21
CA LEU A 72 -7.86 10.83 -9.58
C LEU A 72 -7.12 9.98 -10.63
N LEU A 73 -5.85 9.67 -10.43
CA LEU A 73 -5.05 8.97 -11.42
C LEU A 73 -4.91 7.48 -11.10
N VAL A 74 -4.37 7.16 -9.93
CA VAL A 74 -3.96 5.78 -9.61
C VAL A 74 -5.17 4.90 -9.33
N MET A 75 -6.14 5.36 -8.53
CA MET A 75 -7.27 4.52 -8.14
C MET A 75 -8.14 4.04 -9.32
N PRO A 76 -8.62 4.90 -10.25
CA PRO A 76 -9.40 4.41 -11.40
C PRO A 76 -8.58 3.50 -12.31
N LEU A 77 -7.30 3.84 -12.56
CA LEU A 77 -6.44 3.05 -13.43
C LEU A 77 -6.02 1.69 -12.82
N ARG A 78 -6.33 1.45 -11.54
CA ARG A 78 -6.26 0.09 -10.96
C ARG A 78 -7.36 -0.84 -11.48
N PHE A 79 -8.56 -0.32 -11.75
CA PHE A 79 -9.63 -1.09 -12.40
C PHE A 79 -9.26 -1.38 -13.85
N GLN A 80 -8.76 -0.37 -14.57
CA GLN A 80 -8.22 -0.53 -15.92
C GLN A 80 -7.16 -1.64 -16.00
N ALA A 81 -6.20 -1.63 -15.08
CA ALA A 81 -5.15 -2.63 -15.06
C ALA A 81 -5.64 -4.01 -14.59
N ALA A 82 -6.68 -4.06 -13.76
CA ALA A 82 -7.35 -5.31 -13.43
C ALA A 82 -8.04 -5.91 -14.64
N ALA A 83 -8.73 -5.10 -15.44
CA ALA A 83 -9.33 -5.49 -16.71
C ALA A 83 -8.29 -5.98 -17.72
N LYS A 84 -7.17 -5.25 -17.91
CA LYS A 84 -6.05 -5.72 -18.74
C LYS A 84 -5.51 -7.08 -18.27
N LYS A 85 -5.32 -7.28 -16.95
CA LYS A 85 -4.88 -8.58 -16.44
C LYS A 85 -5.91 -9.68 -16.70
N ALA A 86 -7.21 -9.40 -16.63
CA ALA A 86 -8.26 -10.36 -16.96
C ALA A 86 -8.19 -10.75 -18.45
N GLN A 87 -8.03 -9.78 -19.36
CA GLN A 87 -7.80 -10.02 -20.79
C GLN A 87 -6.57 -10.89 -21.04
N LEU A 88 -5.46 -10.64 -20.32
CA LEU A 88 -4.26 -11.46 -20.41
C LEU A 88 -4.53 -12.93 -20.02
N HIS A 89 -5.42 -13.16 -19.06
CA HIS A 89 -5.88 -14.48 -18.63
C HIS A 89 -6.96 -15.11 -19.53
N GLY A 90 -7.39 -14.42 -20.58
CA GLY A 90 -8.38 -14.91 -21.57
C GLY A 90 -9.82 -14.51 -21.29
N PHE A 91 -10.08 -13.59 -20.36
CA PHE A 91 -11.43 -13.10 -20.06
C PHE A 91 -11.80 -11.87 -20.89
N THR A 92 -13.05 -11.80 -21.33
CA THR A 92 -13.61 -10.62 -22.00
C THR A 92 -13.94 -9.55 -20.96
N GLN A 93 -13.14 -8.50 -20.90
CA GLN A 93 -13.40 -7.28 -20.12
C GLN A 93 -12.95 -6.07 -20.93
N ASP A 94 -13.68 -4.96 -20.88
CA ASP A 94 -13.28 -3.71 -21.50
C ASP A 94 -12.19 -3.03 -20.67
N ALA A 95 -11.04 -2.78 -21.30
CA ALA A 95 -9.89 -2.11 -20.69
C ALA A 95 -9.47 -0.85 -21.45
N SER A 96 -10.29 -0.40 -22.41
CA SER A 96 -10.05 0.78 -23.24
C SER A 96 -10.12 2.05 -22.41
N ILE A 97 -9.13 2.93 -22.60
CA ILE A 97 -9.06 4.21 -21.90
C ILE A 97 -9.84 5.23 -22.71
N ASN A 98 -11.07 5.52 -22.27
CA ASN A 98 -11.90 6.60 -22.80
C ASN A 98 -12.59 7.32 -21.63
N GLY A 99 -13.14 8.52 -21.87
CA GLY A 99 -13.73 9.35 -20.81
C GLY A 99 -14.86 8.65 -20.05
N ARG A 100 -15.72 7.89 -20.75
CA ARG A 100 -16.83 7.15 -20.15
C ARG A 100 -16.35 6.05 -19.19
N ASN A 101 -15.41 5.23 -19.64
CA ASN A 101 -14.81 4.14 -18.86
C ASN A 101 -14.04 4.68 -17.66
N TYR A 102 -13.28 5.76 -17.86
CA TYR A 102 -12.57 6.43 -16.78
C TYR A 102 -13.53 6.92 -15.69
N LEU A 103 -14.63 7.58 -16.06
CA LEU A 103 -15.63 8.05 -15.09
C LEU A 103 -16.29 6.89 -14.33
N ALA A 104 -16.57 5.77 -14.99
CA ALA A 104 -17.07 4.56 -14.34
C ALA A 104 -16.06 3.99 -13.33
N TRP A 105 -14.79 3.90 -13.71
CA TRP A 105 -13.71 3.47 -12.82
C TRP A 105 -13.46 4.44 -11.67
N LEU A 106 -13.60 5.74 -11.89
CA LEU A 106 -13.44 6.77 -10.85
C LEU A 106 -14.56 6.64 -9.81
N ARG A 107 -15.81 6.50 -10.25
CA ARG A 107 -16.94 6.25 -9.34
C ARG A 107 -16.72 4.97 -8.52
N ALA A 108 -16.29 3.89 -9.17
CA ALA A 108 -15.97 2.64 -8.48
C ALA A 108 -14.80 2.79 -7.48
N ALA A 109 -13.76 3.53 -7.86
CA ALA A 109 -12.64 3.86 -6.99
C ALA A 109 -13.07 4.65 -5.75
N LEU A 110 -13.94 5.65 -5.91
CA LEU A 110 -14.48 6.43 -4.80
C LEU A 110 -15.34 5.56 -3.87
N VAL A 111 -16.22 4.73 -4.43
CA VAL A 111 -17.02 3.77 -3.64
C VAL A 111 -16.11 2.82 -2.86
N ARG A 112 -15.03 2.31 -3.48
CA ARG A 112 -14.04 1.48 -2.80
C ARG A 112 -13.36 2.25 -1.66
N LEU A 113 -12.95 3.49 -1.91
CA LEU A 113 -12.26 4.33 -0.93
C LEU A 113 -13.16 4.62 0.27
N LEU A 114 -14.41 5.06 0.04
CA LEU A 114 -15.39 5.33 1.09
C LEU A 114 -15.62 4.10 1.98
N ARG A 115 -15.69 2.91 1.38
CA ARG A 115 -15.85 1.65 2.13
C ARG A 115 -14.60 1.23 2.90
N ALA A 116 -13.43 1.69 2.50
CA ALA A 116 -12.17 1.42 3.19
C ALA A 116 -11.84 2.48 4.25
N LEU A 117 -12.42 3.68 4.13
CA LEU A 117 -12.14 4.84 4.99
C LEU A 117 -12.30 4.53 6.49
N PRO A 118 -13.37 3.88 6.98
CA PRO A 118 -13.52 3.60 8.41
C PRO A 118 -12.41 2.72 9.00
N PHE A 119 -11.77 1.91 8.15
CA PHE A 119 -10.69 1.02 8.57
C PHE A 119 -9.31 1.70 8.48
N ILE A 120 -9.18 2.66 7.57
CA ILE A 120 -7.92 3.33 7.26
C ILE A 120 -7.75 4.61 8.11
N LEU A 121 -8.86 5.25 8.47
CA LEU A 121 -8.88 6.51 9.22
C LEU A 121 -8.18 6.40 10.59
N PRO A 122 -8.39 5.34 11.41
CA PRO A 122 -7.67 5.22 12.67
C PRO A 122 -6.14 5.25 12.50
N PHE A 123 -5.63 4.58 11.46
CA PHE A 123 -4.20 4.58 11.17
C PHE A 123 -3.69 5.97 10.79
N PHE A 124 -4.40 6.71 9.93
CA PHE A 124 -3.99 8.08 9.57
C PHE A 124 -4.10 9.05 10.75
N VAL A 125 -5.09 8.90 11.62
CA VAL A 125 -5.19 9.70 12.85
C VAL A 125 -4.00 9.42 13.76
N CYS A 126 -3.69 8.15 14.01
CA CYS A 126 -2.51 7.78 14.81
C CYS A 126 -1.21 8.28 14.16
N ALA A 127 -1.03 8.09 12.86
CA ALA A 127 0.15 8.54 12.14
C ALA A 127 0.30 10.07 12.15
N GLY A 128 -0.81 10.80 11.97
CA GLY A 128 -0.84 12.26 12.02
C GLY A 128 -0.51 12.81 13.40
N LEU A 129 -1.12 12.25 14.46
CA LEU A 129 -0.80 12.60 15.84
C LEU A 129 0.66 12.32 16.17
N TYR A 130 1.16 11.15 15.77
CA TYR A 130 2.55 10.76 15.98
C TYR A 130 3.52 11.69 15.25
N TYR A 131 3.22 12.03 13.99
CA TYR A 131 4.00 12.97 13.20
C TYR A 131 3.97 14.41 13.76
N TYR A 132 2.88 14.82 14.40
CA TYR A 132 2.77 16.13 15.02
C TYR A 132 3.51 16.22 16.37
N ILE A 133 3.43 15.17 17.19
CA ILE A 133 3.93 15.18 18.58
C ILE A 133 5.43 14.86 18.66
N MET A 134 5.92 13.89 17.89
CA MET A 134 7.30 13.40 18.03
C MET A 134 8.41 14.39 17.65
N PRO A 135 8.28 15.23 16.60
CA PRO A 135 9.31 16.21 16.25
C PRO A 135 9.19 17.51 17.06
N TYR A 136 8.42 17.53 18.17
CA TYR A 136 8.28 18.73 18.99
C TYR A 136 9.64 19.12 19.60
N PRO A 137 10.04 20.41 19.56
CA PRO A 137 11.38 20.84 19.98
C PRO A 137 11.71 20.51 21.44
N ASP A 138 10.71 20.57 22.31
CA ASP A 138 10.84 20.20 23.72
C ASP A 138 10.51 18.71 23.89
N PHE A 139 11.54 17.90 24.19
CA PHE A 139 11.43 16.45 24.37
C PHE A 139 10.52 16.05 25.55
N THR A 140 10.25 16.96 26.49
CA THR A 140 9.35 16.67 27.62
C THR A 140 7.91 16.51 27.16
N VAL A 141 7.49 17.19 26.09
CA VAL A 141 6.13 17.11 25.55
C VAL A 141 5.81 15.72 24.99
N PRO A 142 6.56 15.14 24.03
CA PRO A 142 6.31 13.79 23.54
C PRO A 142 6.55 12.74 24.64
N MET A 143 7.53 12.94 25.53
CA MET A 143 7.77 12.04 26.65
C MET A 143 6.57 12.00 27.62
N ASN A 144 6.03 13.15 28.02
CA ASN A 144 4.87 13.24 28.89
C ASN A 144 3.60 12.70 28.22
N ALA A 145 3.43 12.92 26.91
CA ALA A 145 2.31 12.34 26.17
C ALA A 145 2.36 10.81 26.20
N ILE A 146 3.53 10.21 26.00
CA ILE A 146 3.73 8.76 26.09
C ILE A 146 3.52 8.28 27.54
N THR A 147 4.13 8.94 28.53
CA THR A 147 4.02 8.56 29.94
C THR A 147 2.57 8.57 30.40
N LYS A 148 1.78 9.59 30.06
CA LYS A 148 0.34 9.65 30.37
C LYS A 148 -0.44 8.46 29.83
N ILE A 149 -0.10 7.95 28.64
CA ILE A 149 -0.72 6.73 28.10
C ILE A 149 -0.36 5.51 28.95
N GLY A 150 0.89 5.41 29.40
CA GLY A 150 1.34 4.30 30.24
C GLY A 150 0.93 4.39 31.71
N ASP A 151 0.63 5.59 32.22
CA ASP A 151 0.12 5.80 33.56
C ASP A 151 -1.28 5.22 33.74
N VAL A 152 -2.07 5.15 32.65
CA VAL A 152 -3.38 4.45 32.63
C VAL A 152 -3.24 2.98 33.05
N ILE A 153 -2.07 2.37 32.79
CA ILE A 153 -1.76 0.97 33.15
C ILE A 153 -0.70 0.86 34.25
N GLY A 154 -0.32 1.97 34.90
CA GLY A 154 0.68 2.02 35.98
C GLY A 154 2.11 1.63 35.56
N LYS A 155 2.46 1.81 34.28
CA LYS A 155 3.78 1.41 33.72
C LYS A 155 4.62 2.57 33.18
N GLY A 156 4.20 3.82 33.42
CA GLY A 156 4.92 5.02 33.03
C GLY A 156 5.32 5.04 31.55
N PHE A 157 6.47 5.63 31.23
CA PHE A 157 6.94 5.77 29.85
C PHE A 157 7.03 4.45 29.07
N LEU A 158 7.59 3.39 29.67
CA LEU A 158 7.78 2.10 28.98
C LEU A 158 6.44 1.48 28.57
N GLY A 159 5.45 1.50 29.48
CA GLY A 159 4.09 1.06 29.17
C GLY A 159 3.45 1.90 28.08
N GLY A 160 3.62 3.21 28.14
CA GLY A 160 3.12 4.14 27.13
C GLY A 160 3.69 3.89 25.74
N ALA A 161 5.01 3.64 25.66
CA ALA A 161 5.70 3.37 24.40
C ALA A 161 5.20 2.06 23.77
N ILE A 162 5.09 1.00 24.57
CA ILE A 162 4.55 -0.30 24.14
C ILE A 162 3.10 -0.14 23.64
N MET A 163 2.25 0.56 24.39
CA MET A 163 0.85 0.81 24.02
C MET A 163 0.74 1.61 22.73
N THR A 164 1.57 2.65 22.57
CA THR A 164 1.60 3.48 21.35
C THR A 164 1.96 2.63 20.13
N VAL A 165 3.02 1.82 20.23
CA VAL A 165 3.42 0.90 19.16
C VAL A 165 2.31 -0.11 18.86
N LEU A 166 1.68 -0.68 19.88
CA LEU A 166 0.60 -1.64 19.71
C LEU A 166 -0.62 -1.02 18.99
N VAL A 167 -1.03 0.19 19.38
CA VAL A 167 -2.14 0.91 18.75
C VAL A 167 -1.84 1.26 17.29
N ILE A 168 -0.63 1.74 16.99
CA ILE A 168 -0.19 1.99 15.61
C ILE A 168 -0.19 0.69 14.80
N LEU A 169 0.30 -0.41 15.37
CA LEU A 169 0.32 -1.72 14.70
C LEU A 169 -1.09 -2.25 14.44
N LEU A 170 -1.97 -2.22 15.44
CA LEU A 170 -3.36 -2.68 15.31
C LEU A 170 -4.13 -1.84 14.29
N SER A 171 -3.97 -0.52 14.31
CA SER A 171 -4.59 0.36 13.32
C SER A 171 -4.04 0.12 11.90
N ALA A 172 -2.74 -0.15 11.75
CA ALA A 172 -2.14 -0.54 10.47
C ALA A 172 -2.69 -1.88 9.96
N ILE A 173 -2.85 -2.87 10.83
CA ILE A 173 -3.48 -4.16 10.50
C ILE A 173 -4.93 -3.96 10.08
N LEU A 174 -5.68 -3.11 10.79
CA LEU A 174 -7.06 -2.79 10.46
C LEU A 174 -7.16 -2.11 9.08
N ALA A 175 -6.29 -1.14 8.81
CA ALA A 175 -6.19 -0.46 7.52
C ALA A 175 -5.86 -1.44 6.38
N ALA A 176 -4.90 -2.34 6.59
CA ALA A 176 -4.55 -3.39 5.64
C ALA A 176 -5.72 -4.33 5.38
N CYS A 177 -6.42 -4.79 6.42
CA CYS A 177 -7.60 -5.64 6.32
C CYS A 177 -8.74 -4.95 5.56
N GLY A 178 -9.04 -3.69 5.88
CA GLY A 178 -10.04 -2.88 5.18
C GLY A 178 -9.72 -2.70 3.70
N TRP A 179 -8.46 -2.43 3.38
CA TRP A 179 -8.00 -2.30 2.01
C TRP A 179 -8.04 -3.61 1.23
N LEU A 180 -7.63 -4.73 1.85
CA LEU A 180 -7.72 -6.08 1.28
C LEU A 180 -9.18 -6.48 1.02
N ARG A 181 -10.11 -6.01 1.86
CA ARG A 181 -11.57 -6.11 1.66
C ARG A 181 -12.07 -5.26 0.48
N GLY A 182 -11.26 -4.42 -0.14
CA GLY A 182 -11.57 -3.79 -1.44
C GLY A 182 -11.10 -4.57 -2.67
N VAL A 183 -10.08 -5.43 -2.54
CA VAL A 183 -9.30 -5.97 -3.67
C VAL A 183 -10.10 -6.81 -4.68
N ALA A 184 -11.05 -7.61 -4.22
CA ALA A 184 -11.85 -8.44 -5.12
C ALA A 184 -12.72 -7.60 -6.07
N PHE A 185 -13.20 -6.45 -5.59
CA PHE A 185 -14.03 -5.53 -6.37
C PHE A 185 -13.26 -4.89 -7.53
N GLU A 186 -11.96 -4.62 -7.35
CA GLU A 186 -11.10 -4.10 -8.44
C GLU A 186 -11.01 -5.04 -9.63
N HIS A 187 -11.20 -6.34 -9.43
CA HIS A 187 -11.06 -7.36 -10.47
C HIS A 187 -12.39 -7.76 -11.12
N GLN A 188 -13.49 -7.07 -10.79
CA GLN A 188 -14.81 -7.31 -11.40
C GLN A 188 -15.04 -6.42 -12.62
N ALA A 189 -15.91 -6.87 -13.51
CA ALA A 189 -16.31 -6.23 -14.75
C ALA A 189 -17.27 -5.05 -14.50
N VAL A 190 -16.72 -3.94 -13.98
CA VAL A 190 -17.51 -2.77 -13.54
C VAL A 190 -18.18 -2.04 -14.71
N ILE A 191 -17.56 -2.04 -15.90
CA ILE A 191 -18.11 -1.36 -17.08
C ILE A 191 -19.35 -2.10 -17.59
N GLU A 192 -19.27 -3.42 -17.61
CA GLU A 192 -20.24 -4.32 -18.21
C GLU A 192 -21.44 -4.57 -17.29
N GLN A 193 -21.20 -4.68 -15.98
CA GLN A 193 -22.22 -5.07 -15.01
C GLN A 193 -22.68 -3.92 -14.12
N GLY A 194 -21.99 -2.79 -14.15
CA GLY A 194 -22.20 -1.68 -13.22
C GLY A 194 -21.66 -1.96 -11.81
N ILE A 195 -21.64 -0.92 -10.99
CA ILE A 195 -21.00 -0.92 -9.66
C ILE A 195 -21.72 -1.85 -8.68
N GLY A 196 -23.06 -1.82 -8.63
CA GLY A 196 -23.86 -2.59 -7.69
C GLY A 196 -23.70 -4.10 -7.85
N HIS A 197 -23.89 -4.61 -9.07
CA HIS A 197 -23.71 -6.04 -9.37
C HIS A 197 -22.26 -6.48 -9.17
N SER A 198 -21.29 -5.66 -9.61
CA SER A 198 -19.86 -5.93 -9.38
C SER A 198 -19.50 -6.04 -7.89
N LEU A 199 -20.15 -5.27 -7.02
CA LEU A 199 -19.96 -5.35 -5.58
C LEU A 199 -20.51 -6.65 -4.98
N ASN A 200 -21.68 -7.10 -5.42
CA ASN A 200 -22.27 -8.36 -4.97
C ASN A 200 -21.42 -9.54 -5.45
N ARG A 201 -21.05 -9.54 -6.73
CA ARG A 201 -20.14 -10.55 -7.30
C ARG A 201 -18.81 -10.63 -6.56
N ALA A 202 -18.20 -9.48 -6.23
CA ALA A 202 -16.98 -9.45 -5.44
C ALA A 202 -17.13 -10.06 -4.03
N ARG A 203 -18.31 -9.92 -3.40
CA ARG A 203 -18.62 -10.56 -2.12
C ARG A 203 -18.76 -12.08 -2.30
N ASP A 204 -19.43 -12.51 -3.35
CA ASP A 204 -19.68 -13.93 -3.60
C ASP A 204 -18.39 -14.68 -3.98
N VAL A 205 -17.56 -14.09 -4.85
CA VAL A 205 -16.24 -14.63 -5.19
C VAL A 205 -15.39 -14.81 -3.93
N ARG A 206 -15.42 -13.86 -2.99
CA ARG A 206 -14.70 -13.99 -1.72
C ARG A 206 -15.23 -15.10 -0.83
N LYS A 207 -16.54 -15.27 -0.76
CA LYS A 207 -17.14 -16.36 0.03
C LYS A 207 -16.76 -17.71 -0.58
N ARG A 208 -16.96 -17.87 -1.90
CA ARG A 208 -16.70 -19.11 -2.63
C ARG A 208 -15.21 -19.48 -2.68
N ARG A 209 -14.31 -18.51 -2.87
CA ARG A 209 -12.85 -18.74 -3.07
C ARG A 209 -11.99 -18.30 -1.90
N LYS A 210 -12.55 -18.20 -0.69
CA LYS A 210 -11.84 -17.73 0.53
C LYS A 210 -10.48 -18.40 0.72
N HIS A 211 -10.42 -19.72 0.58
CA HIS A 211 -9.18 -20.49 0.78
C HIS A 211 -8.13 -20.18 -0.31
N ILE A 212 -8.52 -20.17 -1.59
CA ILE A 212 -7.62 -19.89 -2.72
C ILE A 212 -7.06 -18.47 -2.62
N ILE A 213 -7.92 -17.50 -2.30
CA ILE A 213 -7.53 -16.10 -2.10
C ILE A 213 -6.53 -15.98 -0.95
N ARG A 214 -6.83 -16.56 0.21
CA ARG A 214 -5.94 -16.53 1.38
C ARG A 214 -4.58 -17.15 1.07
N LYS A 215 -4.55 -18.31 0.43
CA LYS A 215 -3.31 -18.99 0.03
C LYS A 215 -2.49 -18.15 -0.96
N THR A 216 -3.14 -17.50 -1.91
CA THR A 216 -2.47 -16.62 -2.89
C THR A 216 -1.94 -15.35 -2.24
N VAL A 217 -2.71 -14.72 -1.34
CA VAL A 217 -2.27 -13.56 -0.57
C VAL A 217 -1.10 -13.92 0.34
N PHE A 218 -1.16 -15.06 1.02
CA PHE A 218 -0.07 -15.55 1.88
C PHE A 218 1.21 -15.79 1.09
N LYS A 219 1.14 -16.51 -0.04
CA LYS A 219 2.30 -16.71 -0.92
C LYS A 219 2.84 -15.38 -1.46
N ASN A 220 1.95 -14.47 -1.86
CA ASN A 220 2.35 -13.13 -2.29
C ASN A 220 2.99 -12.32 -1.17
N ALA A 221 2.60 -12.51 0.09
CA ALA A 221 3.24 -11.89 1.24
C ALA A 221 4.63 -12.51 1.46
N LEU A 222 4.75 -13.84 1.41
CA LEU A 222 6.01 -14.57 1.55
C LEU A 222 7.06 -14.09 0.53
N LEU A 223 6.65 -13.92 -0.73
CA LEU A 223 7.49 -13.39 -1.81
C LEU A 223 7.99 -11.95 -1.58
N THR A 224 7.41 -11.20 -0.65
CA THR A 224 7.89 -9.86 -0.30
C THR A 224 8.77 -9.80 0.93
N PHE A 225 8.87 -10.87 1.72
CA PHE A 225 9.69 -10.86 2.94
C PHE A 225 11.15 -10.48 2.67
N PRO A 226 11.84 -11.02 1.66
CA PRO A 226 13.24 -10.66 1.42
C PRO A 226 13.45 -9.15 1.23
N ALA A 227 12.57 -8.50 0.44
CA ALA A 227 12.63 -7.06 0.24
C ALA A 227 12.31 -6.28 1.53
N ILE A 228 11.31 -6.72 2.30
CA ILE A 228 10.95 -6.08 3.57
C ILE A 228 12.09 -6.19 4.58
N ILE A 229 12.70 -7.37 4.70
CA ILE A 229 13.84 -7.61 5.59
C ILE A 229 15.03 -6.75 5.17
N GLY A 230 15.33 -6.68 3.87
CA GLY A 230 16.40 -5.83 3.35
C GLY A 230 16.20 -4.36 3.71
N VAL A 231 14.99 -3.82 3.46
CA VAL A 231 14.67 -2.42 3.80
C VAL A 231 14.75 -2.19 5.32
N ALA A 232 14.20 -3.10 6.11
CA ALA A 232 14.24 -3.00 7.57
C ALA A 232 15.68 -3.07 8.10
N ALA A 233 16.54 -3.91 7.51
CA ALA A 233 17.95 -4.01 7.89
C ALA A 233 18.71 -2.71 7.61
N VAL A 234 18.52 -2.09 6.44
CA VAL A 234 19.15 -0.79 6.12
C VAL A 234 18.71 0.29 7.09
N ILE A 235 17.40 0.39 7.36
CA ILE A 235 16.86 1.36 8.32
C ILE A 235 17.42 1.07 9.73
N ALA A 236 17.41 -0.18 10.17
CA ALA A 236 17.92 -0.57 11.50
C ALA A 236 19.41 -0.26 11.66
N MET A 237 20.24 -0.55 10.66
CA MET A 237 21.68 -0.23 10.68
C MET A 237 21.90 1.27 10.81
N TYR A 238 21.15 2.09 10.05
CA TYR A 238 21.22 3.53 10.18
C TYR A 238 20.79 4.01 11.57
N LEU A 239 19.66 3.54 12.09
CA LEU A 239 19.19 3.92 13.43
C LEU A 239 20.18 3.48 14.52
N MET A 240 20.84 2.35 14.35
CA MET A 240 21.88 1.88 15.28
C MET A 240 23.16 2.72 15.23
N SER A 241 23.45 3.40 14.11
CA SER A 241 24.60 4.30 13.98
C SER A 241 24.38 5.70 14.58
N LEU A 242 23.14 6.04 14.95
CA LEU A 242 22.85 7.32 15.61
C LEU A 242 23.51 7.37 17.00
N PRO A 243 24.03 8.54 17.42
CA PRO A 243 24.61 8.70 18.74
C PRO A 243 23.56 8.41 19.82
N ARG A 244 23.90 7.50 20.74
CA ARG A 244 23.03 7.11 21.85
C ARG A 244 23.38 7.89 23.10
N VAL A 245 22.35 8.40 23.76
CA VAL A 245 22.46 9.14 25.02
C VAL A 245 22.46 8.18 26.22
N GLY A 246 22.15 6.90 26.00
CA GLY A 246 22.12 5.87 27.05
C GLY A 246 20.82 5.84 27.85
N MET A 247 19.89 6.77 27.57
CA MET A 247 18.53 6.76 28.10
C MET A 247 17.56 6.30 27.01
N LEU A 248 16.94 5.13 27.22
CA LEU A 248 16.06 4.47 26.25
C LEU A 248 14.93 5.38 25.76
N ALA A 249 14.40 6.27 26.61
CA ALA A 249 13.37 7.24 26.23
C ALA A 249 13.87 8.27 25.20
N LEU A 250 15.04 8.85 25.42
CA LEU A 250 15.62 9.82 24.49
C LEU A 250 16.10 9.14 23.20
N ASP A 251 16.70 7.95 23.31
CA ASP A 251 17.14 7.19 22.14
C ASP A 251 15.95 6.78 21.26
N TYR A 252 14.81 6.40 21.86
CA TYR A 252 13.56 6.14 21.16
C TYR A 252 13.01 7.38 20.45
N LEU A 253 12.92 8.51 21.15
CA LEU A 253 12.41 9.77 20.58
C LEU A 253 13.30 10.27 19.45
N ASN A 254 14.63 10.16 19.60
CA ASN A 254 15.58 10.54 18.57
C ASN A 254 15.41 9.66 17.32
N ALA A 255 15.32 8.33 17.49
CA ALA A 255 15.07 7.42 16.37
C ALA A 255 13.73 7.70 15.68
N ALA A 256 12.66 7.93 16.46
CA ALA A 256 11.34 8.27 15.96
C ALA A 256 11.34 9.59 15.15
N ALA A 257 11.98 10.64 15.66
CA ALA A 257 12.08 11.93 15.00
C ALA A 257 12.84 11.83 13.68
N ASN A 258 13.99 11.14 13.65
CA ASN A 258 14.76 10.92 12.42
C ASN A 258 13.95 10.16 11.35
N LEU A 259 13.22 9.11 11.77
CA LEU A 259 12.33 8.37 10.87
C LEU A 259 11.23 9.24 10.26
N LEU A 260 10.63 10.14 11.06
CA LEU A 260 9.51 10.97 10.62
C LEU A 260 9.95 12.14 9.73
N LYS A 261 11.11 12.73 10.01
CA LYS A 261 11.64 13.83 9.20
C LYS A 261 12.28 13.36 7.90
N PHE A 262 12.45 12.04 7.72
CA PHE A 262 13.20 11.46 6.60
C PHE A 262 14.62 12.05 6.47
N GLU A 263 15.24 12.39 7.60
CA GLU A 263 16.61 12.95 7.67
C GLU A 263 17.67 11.86 7.48
N PHE A 264 17.51 11.06 6.43
CA PHE A 264 18.46 10.01 6.10
C PHE A 264 19.61 10.55 5.25
N PRO A 265 20.86 10.07 5.46
CA PRO A 265 21.93 10.30 4.50
C PRO A 265 21.54 9.67 3.16
N SER A 266 21.97 10.27 2.04
CA SER A 266 21.57 9.86 0.68
C SER A 266 21.83 8.38 0.36
N THR A 267 22.79 7.74 1.04
CA THR A 267 23.11 6.32 0.91
C THR A 267 21.97 5.39 1.33
N VAL A 268 21.20 5.75 2.36
CA VAL A 268 20.07 4.95 2.88
C VAL A 268 18.92 4.82 1.86
N PRO A 269 18.34 5.90 1.30
CA PRO A 269 17.29 5.78 0.29
C PRO A 269 17.79 5.13 -1.01
N ILE A 270 19.06 5.33 -1.39
CA ILE A 270 19.67 4.64 -2.55
C ILE A 270 19.72 3.13 -2.30
N ALA A 271 20.18 2.69 -1.11
CA ALA A 271 20.22 1.28 -0.75
C ALA A 271 18.81 0.66 -0.71
N ILE A 272 17.84 1.37 -0.12
CA ILE A 272 16.42 0.96 -0.12
C ILE A 272 15.90 0.81 -1.55
N ALA A 273 16.18 1.78 -2.43
CA ALA A 273 15.77 1.73 -3.84
C ALA A 273 16.40 0.52 -4.56
N GLY A 274 17.69 0.27 -4.36
CA GLY A 274 18.39 -0.90 -4.90
C GLY A 274 17.77 -2.21 -4.45
N ILE A 275 17.47 -2.35 -3.16
CA ILE A 275 16.79 -3.52 -2.58
C ILE A 275 15.42 -3.74 -3.22
N LEU A 276 14.62 -2.69 -3.36
CA LEU A 276 13.30 -2.78 -4.00
C LEU A 276 13.41 -3.13 -5.48
N LEU A 277 14.40 -2.60 -6.19
CA LEU A 277 14.63 -2.88 -7.61
C LEU A 277 15.03 -4.33 -7.84
N VAL A 278 15.89 -4.90 -6.99
CA VAL A 278 16.41 -6.27 -7.16
C VAL A 278 15.45 -7.32 -6.58
N LEU A 279 14.93 -7.10 -5.38
CA LEU A 279 14.17 -8.12 -4.65
C LEU A 279 12.65 -8.01 -4.78
N TRP A 280 12.11 -6.81 -5.08
CA TRP A 280 10.66 -6.60 -5.11
C TRP A 280 10.10 -6.45 -6.52
N LEU A 281 10.74 -5.63 -7.36
CA LEU A 281 10.25 -5.29 -8.69
C LEU A 281 10.10 -6.51 -9.63
N PRO A 282 11.03 -7.48 -9.68
CA PRO A 282 10.92 -8.63 -10.58
C PRO A 282 9.75 -9.56 -10.21
N LEU A 283 9.39 -9.61 -8.93
CA LEU A 283 8.31 -10.45 -8.42
C LEU A 283 6.94 -9.78 -8.51
N LEU A 284 6.90 -8.45 -8.64
CA LEU A 284 5.67 -7.66 -8.73
C LEU A 284 4.68 -8.12 -9.81
N PRO A 285 5.08 -8.34 -11.08
CA PRO A 285 4.14 -8.75 -12.14
C PRO A 285 3.51 -10.11 -11.84
N LEU A 286 4.31 -11.08 -11.39
CA LEU A 286 3.84 -12.43 -11.07
C LEU A 286 2.82 -12.41 -9.93
N ARG A 287 3.07 -11.65 -8.87
CA ARG A 287 2.15 -11.51 -7.73
C ARG A 287 0.81 -10.88 -8.15
N LYS A 288 0.87 -9.84 -9.00
CA LYS A 288 -0.33 -9.16 -9.52
C LYS A 288 -1.15 -10.05 -10.46
N LEU A 289 -0.49 -10.85 -11.30
CA LEU A 289 -1.14 -11.81 -12.20
C LEU A 289 -1.76 -12.98 -11.44
N ALA A 290 -1.07 -13.53 -10.43
CA ALA A 290 -1.58 -14.60 -9.58
C ALA A 290 -2.82 -14.14 -8.79
N LEU A 291 -2.79 -12.93 -8.25
CA LEU A 291 -3.95 -12.34 -7.59
C LEU A 291 -5.10 -12.10 -8.56
N GLY A 292 -4.81 -11.64 -9.78
CA GLY A 292 -5.81 -11.54 -10.85
C GLY A 292 -6.48 -12.88 -11.13
N ALA A 293 -5.69 -13.93 -11.37
CA ALA A 293 -6.18 -15.29 -11.62
C ALA A 293 -7.05 -15.85 -10.47
N ALA A 294 -6.74 -15.50 -9.22
CA ALA A 294 -7.53 -15.93 -8.07
C ALA A 294 -8.90 -15.21 -7.97
N MET A 295 -9.00 -14.00 -8.54
CA MET A 295 -10.14 -13.09 -8.37
C MET A 295 -11.06 -13.01 -9.60
N THR A 296 -10.59 -13.41 -10.78
CA THR A 296 -11.40 -13.55 -12.00
C THR A 296 -12.14 -14.89 -11.98
N GLU A 297 -13.46 -14.86 -12.06
CA GLU A 297 -14.33 -16.03 -12.08
C GLU A 297 -14.12 -16.85 -13.36
N GLN A 298 -14.08 -18.18 -13.25
CA GLN A 298 -14.22 -19.06 -14.42
C GLN A 298 -15.68 -18.96 -14.87
N LEU A 299 -15.96 -18.14 -15.88
CA LEU A 299 -17.18 -18.24 -16.70
C LEU A 299 -17.03 -19.48 -17.60
N GLN A 300 -17.17 -20.67 -17.03
CA GLN A 300 -17.16 -21.91 -17.82
C GLN A 300 -18.23 -22.92 -17.39
N ASP A 301 -19.16 -22.53 -16.50
CA ASP A 301 -20.23 -23.41 -15.99
C ASP A 301 -21.63 -22.87 -16.31
N SER A 302 -21.81 -22.18 -17.44
CA SER A 302 -23.14 -21.75 -17.87
C SER A 302 -23.25 -21.67 -19.39
N GLU A 303 -22.88 -22.76 -20.06
CA GLU A 303 -23.43 -23.21 -21.35
C GLU A 303 -23.67 -24.72 -21.26
#